data_AF-A0A0S3SE50-F1
#
_entry.id   AF-A0A0S3SE50-F1
#
_cell.length_a   1.000
_cell.length_b   1.000
_cell.length_c   1.000
_cell.angle_alpha   90.00
_cell.angle_beta   90.00
_cell.angle_gamma   90.00
#
_symmetry.space_group_name_H-M   'P 1'
#
loop_
_entity.id
_entity.type
_entity.pdbx_description
1 polymer ?
#
loop_
_entity_poly.entity_id
_entity_poly.type
_entity_poly.pdbx_seq_one_letter_code
_entity_poly.pdbx_strand_id
1 'polypeptide(L)'
;MATNFQYDKTSATTFLEQLELHQEIIPLLIEVCSSHPSLLDNRQGKSRDFVQGSLNALGKVLLFLKTNKVRDMNDDNCHHLQVAWRELQYFNFNLEWLKPYVDSAVEMRNHVKKFRKVKEMEANINILEYRKNDLEYRKNDLEYRKNDLEYRKNDLEYRKNDLEKQQDILRNRISDMSLNIEIMKKEMETRKEGYVELDMSAELEYPK
;
A
#
# COMPACT_ATOMS: atom_id res chain seq x y z
N MET A 1 -25.73 -41.06 -57.72
CA MET A 1 -25.59 -41.93 -56.54
C MET A 1 -24.70 -41.21 -55.54
N ALA A 2 -25.30 -40.58 -54.53
CA ALA A 2 -24.55 -39.95 -53.45
C ALA A 2 -24.01 -41.07 -52.55
N THR A 3 -22.70 -41.29 -52.57
CA THR A 3 -22.03 -42.19 -51.62
C THR A 3 -22.04 -41.53 -50.25
N ASN A 4 -23.04 -41.88 -49.44
CA ASN A 4 -22.98 -41.71 -47.98
C ASN A 4 -21.82 -42.59 -47.48
N PHE A 5 -20.63 -42.01 -47.36
CA PHE A 5 -19.57 -42.60 -46.55
C PHE A 5 -20.03 -42.51 -45.10
N GLN A 6 -20.55 -43.64 -44.61
CA GLN A 6 -20.76 -43.86 -43.19
C GLN A 6 -19.38 -43.74 -42.52
N TYR A 7 -19.24 -42.70 -41.71
CA TYR A 7 -17.97 -42.31 -41.12
C TYR A 7 -17.54 -43.32 -40.07
N ASP A 8 -16.62 -44.23 -40.40
CA ASP A 8 -16.03 -45.14 -39.44
C ASP A 8 -14.96 -44.41 -38.62
N LYS A 9 -15.18 -44.25 -37.31
CA LYS A 9 -14.21 -43.69 -36.35
C LYS A 9 -12.85 -44.37 -36.44
N THR A 10 -12.81 -45.65 -36.80
CA THR A 10 -11.59 -46.45 -36.95
C THR A 10 -10.74 -46.01 -38.14
N SER A 11 -11.39 -45.54 -39.21
CA SER A 11 -10.72 -45.05 -40.42
C SER A 11 -10.11 -43.65 -40.20
N ALA A 12 -10.81 -42.77 -39.48
CA ALA A 12 -10.32 -41.43 -39.18
C ALA A 12 -9.16 -41.40 -38.17
N THR A 13 -9.19 -42.28 -37.16
CA THR A 13 -8.09 -42.46 -36.20
C THR A 13 -6.83 -42.96 -36.88
N THR A 14 -6.93 -44.05 -37.66
CA THR A 14 -5.81 -44.60 -38.43
C THR A 14 -5.18 -43.55 -39.36
N PHE A 15 -6.00 -42.71 -40.00
CA PHE A 15 -5.51 -41.64 -40.87
C PHE A 15 -4.75 -40.53 -40.12
N LEU A 16 -5.26 -40.07 -38.98
CA LEU A 16 -4.61 -39.01 -38.20
C LEU A 16 -3.27 -39.48 -37.62
N GLU A 17 -3.15 -40.75 -37.27
CA GLU A 17 -1.91 -41.38 -36.81
C GLU A 17 -0.87 -41.55 -37.93
N GLN A 18 -1.30 -41.60 -39.19
CA GLN A 18 -0.41 -41.64 -40.36
C GLN A 18 0.15 -40.26 -40.75
N LEU A 19 -0.32 -39.18 -40.12
CA LEU A 19 0.21 -37.84 -40.32
C LEU A 19 1.33 -37.57 -39.30
N GLU A 20 2.41 -36.92 -39.72
CA GLU A 20 3.49 -36.50 -38.82
C GLU A 20 3.06 -35.26 -38.01
N LEU A 21 2.10 -35.45 -37.12
CA LEU A 21 1.57 -34.44 -36.20
C LEU A 21 2.19 -34.63 -34.82
N HIS A 22 2.24 -33.55 -34.02
CA HIS A 22 2.66 -33.66 -32.63
C HIS A 22 1.74 -34.60 -31.84
N GLN A 23 2.31 -35.47 -31.00
CA GLN A 23 1.55 -36.47 -30.26
C GLN A 23 0.44 -35.89 -29.36
N GLU A 24 0.65 -34.71 -28.80
CA GLU A 24 -0.35 -34.03 -27.95
C GLU A 24 -1.57 -33.53 -28.73
N ILE A 25 -1.41 -33.31 -30.03
CA ILE A 25 -2.45 -32.80 -30.92
C ILE A 25 -3.38 -33.92 -31.38
N ILE A 26 -2.85 -35.13 -31.61
CA ILE A 26 -3.58 -36.26 -32.20
C ILE A 26 -4.88 -36.57 -31.43
N PRO A 27 -4.89 -36.73 -30.09
CA PRO A 27 -6.12 -37.00 -29.33
C PRO A 27 -7.16 -35.90 -29.47
N LEU A 28 -6.73 -34.63 -29.47
CA LEU A 28 -7.61 -33.47 -29.59
C LEU A 28 -8.26 -33.42 -30.98
N LEU A 29 -7.49 -33.73 -32.03
CA LEU A 29 -8.01 -33.81 -33.40
C LEU A 29 -8.99 -34.97 -33.56
N ILE A 30 -8.71 -36.15 -33.00
CA ILE A 30 -9.62 -37.30 -33.04
C ILE A 30 -10.98 -36.93 -32.41
N GLU A 31 -10.95 -36.28 -31.24
CA GLU A 31 -12.15 -35.83 -30.52
C GLU A 31 -12.96 -34.82 -31.34
N VAL A 32 -12.30 -33.78 -31.85
CA VAL A 32 -12.95 -32.71 -32.60
C VAL A 32 -13.46 -33.18 -33.96
N CYS A 33 -12.70 -34.02 -34.68
CA CYS A 33 -13.14 -34.60 -35.96
C CYS A 33 -14.30 -35.59 -35.79
N SER A 34 -14.43 -36.24 -34.63
CA SER A 34 -15.58 -37.06 -34.30
C SER A 34 -16.85 -36.22 -34.09
N SER A 35 -16.70 -35.05 -33.47
CA SER A 35 -17.81 -34.12 -33.19
C SER A 35 -18.16 -33.24 -34.39
N HIS A 36 -17.20 -32.97 -35.27
CA HIS A 36 -17.36 -32.14 -36.46
C HIS A 36 -16.76 -32.85 -37.70
N PRO A 37 -17.48 -33.84 -38.26
CA PRO A 37 -16.99 -34.61 -39.41
C PRO A 37 -16.68 -33.75 -40.65
N SER A 38 -17.33 -32.59 -40.79
CA SER A 38 -17.13 -31.65 -41.90
C SER A 38 -15.70 -31.10 -42.00
N LEU A 39 -14.92 -31.14 -40.92
CA LEU A 39 -13.49 -30.80 -40.94
C LEU A 39 -12.69 -31.71 -41.87
N LEU A 40 -13.20 -32.91 -42.11
CA LEU A 40 -12.53 -33.93 -42.86
C LEU A 40 -12.99 -34.03 -44.33
N ASP A 41 -14.01 -33.25 -44.70
CA ASP A 41 -14.46 -33.06 -46.09
C ASP A 41 -13.47 -32.19 -46.88
N ASN A 42 -12.74 -31.30 -46.19
CA ASN A 42 -11.72 -30.42 -46.75
C ASN A 42 -10.46 -31.16 -47.30
N ARG A 43 -10.49 -32.50 -47.30
CA ARG A 43 -9.38 -33.35 -47.76
C ARG A 43 -9.48 -33.72 -49.24
N GLN A 44 -10.65 -33.64 -49.85
CA GLN A 44 -10.85 -34.09 -51.23
C GLN A 44 -10.10 -33.19 -52.23
N GLY A 45 -9.22 -33.79 -53.05
CA GLY A 45 -8.46 -33.08 -54.09
C GLY A 45 -7.29 -32.24 -53.58
N LYS A 46 -6.87 -32.38 -52.32
CA LYS A 46 -5.74 -31.66 -51.72
C LYS A 46 -4.52 -32.58 -51.54
N SER A 47 -3.31 -31.99 -51.53
CA SER A 47 -2.07 -32.73 -51.24
C SER A 47 -1.99 -33.15 -49.77
N ARG A 48 -1.23 -34.21 -49.50
CA ARG A 48 -0.98 -34.69 -48.12
C ARG A 48 -0.39 -33.58 -47.25
N ASP A 49 0.58 -32.83 -47.76
CA ASP A 49 1.24 -31.73 -47.03
C ASP A 49 0.26 -30.61 -46.67
N PHE A 50 -0.68 -30.28 -47.56
CA PHE A 50 -1.72 -29.29 -47.29
C PHE A 50 -2.66 -29.75 -46.17
N VAL A 51 -3.09 -31.02 -46.23
CA VAL A 51 -3.98 -31.61 -45.21
C VAL A 51 -3.28 -31.73 -43.86
N GLN A 52 -1.99 -32.10 -43.85
CA GLN A 52 -1.19 -32.12 -42.63
C GLN A 52 -1.02 -30.72 -42.06
N GLY A 53 -0.69 -29.72 -42.89
CA GLY A 53 -0.55 -28.33 -42.46
C GLY A 53 -1.84 -27.76 -41.85
N SER A 54 -2.99 -28.06 -42.45
CA SER A 54 -4.29 -27.59 -41.97
C SER A 54 -4.67 -28.20 -40.62
N LEU A 55 -4.50 -29.51 -40.46
CA LEU A 55 -4.76 -30.22 -39.22
C LEU A 55 -3.75 -29.83 -38.12
N ASN A 56 -2.50 -29.58 -38.48
CA ASN A 56 -1.50 -29.07 -37.54
C ASN A 56 -1.87 -27.67 -37.04
N ALA A 57 -2.32 -26.76 -37.92
CA ALA A 57 -2.77 -25.43 -37.52
C ALA A 57 -3.99 -25.49 -36.59
N LEU A 58 -4.96 -26.36 -36.89
CA LEU A 58 -6.12 -26.59 -36.03
C LEU A 58 -5.68 -27.14 -34.66
N GLY A 59 -4.79 -28.12 -34.69
CA GLY A 59 -4.20 -28.74 -33.52
C GLY A 59 -3.51 -27.76 -32.58
N LYS A 60 -2.74 -26.80 -33.12
CA LYS A 60 -2.09 -25.75 -32.33
C LYS A 60 -3.11 -24.90 -31.56
N VAL A 61 -4.21 -24.50 -32.20
CA VAL A 61 -5.27 -23.71 -31.54
C VAL A 61 -5.94 -24.54 -30.45
N LEU A 62 -6.28 -25.81 -30.73
CA LEU A 62 -6.90 -26.71 -29.76
C LEU A 62 -5.99 -26.97 -28.56
N LEU A 63 -4.72 -27.26 -28.81
CA LEU A 63 -3.74 -27.49 -27.77
C LEU A 63 -3.55 -26.25 -26.91
N PHE A 64 -3.48 -25.07 -27.54
CA PHE A 64 -3.40 -23.80 -26.81
C PHE A 64 -4.59 -23.63 -25.86
N LEU A 65 -5.82 -23.79 -26.36
CA LEU A 65 -7.03 -23.62 -25.55
C LEU A 65 -7.14 -24.67 -24.43
N LYS A 66 -6.62 -25.88 -24.65
CA LYS A 66 -6.61 -26.95 -23.65
C LYS A 66 -5.61 -26.72 -22.53
N THR A 67 -4.43 -26.20 -22.86
CA THR A 67 -3.28 -26.13 -21.95
C THR A 67 -3.18 -24.81 -21.19
N ASN A 68 -3.63 -23.70 -21.81
CA ASN A 68 -3.53 -22.38 -21.19
C ASN A 68 -4.63 -22.20 -20.13
N LYS A 69 -4.21 -22.00 -18.89
CA LYS A 69 -5.13 -21.65 -17.79
C LYS A 69 -5.43 -20.17 -17.83
N VAL A 70 -6.57 -19.78 -17.24
CA VAL A 70 -6.99 -18.37 -17.13
C VAL A 70 -5.86 -17.46 -16.66
N ARG A 71 -5.12 -17.86 -15.61
CA ARG A 71 -4.03 -17.08 -15.01
C ARG A 71 -2.83 -16.83 -15.94
N ASP A 72 -2.67 -17.69 -16.94
CA ASP A 72 -1.56 -17.67 -17.88
C ASP A 72 -1.90 -16.82 -19.12
N MET A 73 -3.15 -16.38 -19.28
CA MET A 73 -3.57 -15.49 -20.37
C MET A 73 -3.02 -14.07 -20.20
N ASN A 74 -1.84 -13.83 -20.78
CA ASN A 74 -1.18 -12.53 -20.90
C ASN A 74 -1.23 -11.99 -22.35
N ASP A 75 -0.61 -10.82 -22.60
CA ASP A 75 -0.61 -10.21 -23.93
C ASP A 75 0.08 -11.11 -24.99
N ASP A 76 1.18 -11.76 -24.63
CA ASP A 76 1.94 -12.63 -25.53
C ASP A 76 1.16 -13.89 -25.92
N ASN A 77 0.54 -14.55 -24.94
CA ASN A 77 -0.29 -15.74 -25.15
C ASN A 77 -1.55 -15.40 -25.97
N CYS A 78 -2.19 -14.25 -25.71
CA CYS A 78 -3.25 -13.76 -26.58
C CYS A 78 -2.77 -13.50 -28.01
N HIS A 79 -1.59 -12.90 -28.16
CA HIS A 79 -1.01 -12.66 -29.47
C HIS A 79 -0.73 -13.96 -30.22
N HIS A 80 -0.13 -14.95 -29.56
CA HIS A 80 0.13 -16.28 -30.12
C HIS A 80 -1.16 -16.98 -30.54
N LEU A 81 -2.20 -16.97 -29.71
CA LEU A 81 -3.51 -17.53 -30.04
C LEU A 81 -4.14 -16.82 -31.25
N GLN A 82 -4.08 -15.49 -31.31
CA GLN A 82 -4.62 -14.70 -32.42
C GLN A 82 -3.85 -14.93 -33.73
N VAL A 83 -2.54 -15.15 -33.68
CA VAL A 83 -1.73 -15.54 -34.85
C VAL A 83 -2.14 -16.93 -35.31
N ALA A 84 -2.14 -17.93 -34.43
CA ALA A 84 -2.55 -19.30 -34.75
C ALA A 84 -3.98 -19.37 -35.31
N TRP A 85 -4.91 -18.58 -34.75
CA TRP A 85 -6.28 -18.48 -35.25
C TRP A 85 -6.36 -17.88 -36.64
N ARG A 86 -5.57 -16.83 -36.96
CA ARG A 86 -5.50 -16.25 -38.30
C ARG A 86 -4.92 -17.21 -39.32
N GLU A 87 -3.85 -17.91 -38.97
CA GLU A 87 -3.24 -18.94 -39.83
C GLU A 87 -4.25 -20.05 -40.14
N LEU A 88 -5.05 -20.45 -39.15
CA LEU A 88 -6.07 -21.46 -39.32
C LEU A 88 -7.18 -21.06 -40.32
N GLN A 89 -7.49 -19.76 -40.45
CA GLN A 89 -8.53 -19.29 -41.37
C GLN A 89 -8.18 -19.57 -42.85
N TYR A 90 -6.90 -19.65 -43.23
CA TYR A 90 -6.50 -19.93 -44.61
C TYR A 90 -6.92 -21.31 -45.12
N PHE A 91 -7.24 -22.21 -44.21
CA PHE A 91 -7.62 -23.58 -44.55
C PHE A 91 -9.12 -23.76 -44.79
N ASN A 92 -9.94 -22.70 -44.72
CA ASN A 92 -11.39 -22.74 -45.03
C ASN A 92 -12.20 -23.79 -44.24
N PHE A 93 -11.81 -24.06 -42.99
CA PHE A 93 -12.65 -24.87 -42.10
C PHE A 93 -13.92 -24.13 -41.68
N ASN A 94 -15.02 -24.85 -41.46
CA ASN A 94 -16.14 -24.31 -40.69
C ASN A 94 -15.81 -24.33 -39.19
N LEU A 95 -15.47 -23.15 -38.65
CA LEU A 95 -15.00 -22.97 -37.27
C LEU A 95 -15.94 -22.14 -36.41
N GLU A 96 -17.22 -22.03 -36.78
CA GLU A 96 -18.22 -21.30 -36.00
C GLU A 96 -18.31 -21.81 -34.56
N TRP A 97 -18.15 -23.12 -34.36
CA TRP A 97 -18.16 -23.75 -33.04
C TRP A 97 -16.91 -23.41 -32.19
N LEU A 98 -15.77 -23.11 -32.81
CA LEU A 98 -14.50 -22.87 -32.10
C LEU A 98 -14.31 -21.40 -31.73
N LYS A 99 -14.89 -20.50 -32.52
CA LYS A 99 -14.77 -19.04 -32.36
C LYS A 99 -15.11 -18.55 -30.94
N PRO A 100 -16.21 -18.96 -30.28
CA PRO A 100 -16.53 -18.49 -28.93
C PRO A 100 -15.45 -18.83 -27.89
N TYR A 101 -14.77 -19.96 -28.05
CA TYR A 101 -13.71 -20.37 -27.14
C TYR A 101 -12.44 -19.52 -27.32
N VAL A 102 -12.11 -19.18 -28.57
CA VAL A 102 -10.98 -18.28 -28.88
C VAL A 102 -11.26 -16.88 -28.36
N ASP A 103 -12.46 -16.34 -28.62
CA ASP A 103 -12.87 -15.01 -28.15
C ASP A 103 -12.85 -14.97 -26.61
N SER A 104 -13.42 -15.99 -25.94
CA SER A 104 -13.40 -16.11 -24.48
C SER A 104 -11.97 -16.15 -23.91
N ALA A 105 -11.07 -16.94 -24.51
CA ALA A 105 -9.68 -17.00 -24.08
C ALA A 105 -8.98 -15.63 -24.20
N VAL A 106 -9.22 -14.89 -25.29
CA VAL A 106 -8.69 -13.53 -25.47
C VAL A 106 -9.26 -12.57 -24.42
N GLU A 107 -10.53 -12.69 -24.07
CA GLU A 107 -11.17 -11.88 -23.02
C GLU A 107 -10.62 -12.15 -21.62
N MET A 108 -10.24 -13.41 -21.32
CA MET A 108 -9.65 -13.79 -20.03
C MET A 108 -8.43 -12.95 -19.65
N ARG A 109 -7.66 -12.48 -20.64
CA ARG A 109 -6.55 -11.54 -20.42
C ARG A 109 -6.98 -10.28 -19.67
N ASN A 110 -8.14 -9.73 -20.02
CA ASN A 110 -8.66 -8.54 -19.36
C ASN A 110 -9.06 -8.84 -17.91
N HIS A 111 -9.61 -10.04 -17.64
CA HIS A 111 -9.90 -10.51 -16.29
C HIS A 111 -8.61 -10.68 -15.47
N VAL A 112 -7.55 -11.25 -16.03
CA VAL A 112 -6.24 -11.36 -15.38
C VAL A 112 -5.67 -9.97 -15.06
N LYS A 113 -5.72 -9.02 -16.01
CA LYS A 113 -5.28 -7.64 -15.78
C LYS A 113 -6.07 -6.97 -14.65
N LYS A 114 -7.39 -7.14 -14.61
CA LYS A 114 -8.24 -6.63 -13.53
C LYS A 114 -7.89 -7.27 -12.18
N PHE A 115 -7.73 -8.59 -12.14
CA PHE A 115 -7.36 -9.32 -10.93
C PHE A 115 -6.02 -8.86 -10.36
N ARG A 116 -5.00 -8.64 -11.21
CA ARG A 116 -3.71 -8.08 -10.77
C ARG A 116 -3.86 -6.70 -10.14
N LYS A 117 -4.66 -5.82 -10.75
CA LYS A 117 -4.96 -4.49 -10.19
C LYS A 117 -5.66 -4.59 -8.84
N VAL A 118 -6.62 -5.51 -8.68
CA VAL A 118 -7.29 -5.74 -7.39
C VAL A 118 -6.29 -6.15 -6.32
N LYS A 119 -5.38 -7.09 -6.62
CA LYS A 119 -4.33 -7.50 -5.68
C LYS A 119 -3.41 -6.34 -5.27
N GLU A 120 -3.07 -5.48 -6.21
CA GLU A 120 -2.26 -4.28 -5.94
C GLU A 120 -3.03 -3.29 -5.03
N MET A 121 -4.32 -3.10 -5.29
CA MET A 121 -5.19 -2.28 -4.44
C MET A 121 -5.32 -2.85 -3.03
N GLU A 122 -5.50 -4.16 -2.89
CA GLU A 122 -5.54 -4.85 -1.58
C GLU A 122 -4.25 -4.61 -0.79
N ALA A 123 -3.08 -4.75 -1.45
CA ALA A 123 -1.80 -4.47 -0.81
C ALA A 123 -1.67 -3.00 -0.36
N ASN A 124 -2.13 -2.06 -1.19
CA ASN A 124 -2.13 -0.63 -0.84
C ASN A 124 -3.07 -0.30 0.31
N ILE A 125 -4.25 -0.93 0.37
CA ILE A 125 -5.20 -0.77 1.49
C ILE A 125 -4.54 -1.22 2.80
N ASN A 126 -3.88 -2.38 2.82
CA ASN A 126 -3.18 -2.87 4.01
C ASN A 126 -2.10 -1.90 4.50
N ILE A 127 -1.34 -1.29 3.57
CA ILE A 127 -0.34 -0.27 3.92
C ILE A 127 -1.00 0.98 4.51
N LEU A 128 -2.11 1.43 3.94
CA LEU A 128 -2.85 2.59 4.44
C LEU A 128 -3.45 2.32 5.83
N GLU A 129 -3.96 1.13 6.08
CA GLU A 129 -4.45 0.72 7.40
C GLU A 129 -3.33 0.74 8.45
N TYR A 130 -2.15 0.20 8.11
CA TYR A 130 -0.98 0.28 8.99
C TYR A 130 -0.60 1.74 9.31
N ARG A 131 -0.54 2.60 8.29
CA ARG A 131 -0.21 4.03 8.48
C ARG A 131 -1.27 4.76 9.30
N LYS A 132 -2.54 4.41 9.15
CA LYS A 132 -3.63 4.96 9.97
C LYS A 132 -3.41 4.62 11.45
N ASN A 133 -3.12 3.35 11.75
CA ASN A 133 -2.88 2.89 13.11
C ASN A 133 -1.64 3.56 13.74
N ASP A 134 -0.56 3.74 12.97
CA ASP A 134 0.62 4.48 13.43
C ASP A 134 0.30 5.94 13.77
N LEU A 135 -0.47 6.62 12.91
CA LEU A 135 -0.90 7.99 13.16
C LEU A 135 -1.78 8.10 14.41
N GLU A 136 -2.64 7.12 14.66
CA GLU A 136 -3.47 7.07 15.86
C GLU A 136 -2.64 6.88 17.13
N TYR A 137 -1.63 6.00 17.10
CA TYR A 137 -0.67 5.86 18.19
C TYR A 137 0.08 7.18 18.47
N ARG A 138 0.60 7.84 17.42
CA ARG A 138 1.30 9.11 17.55
C ARG A 138 0.43 10.23 18.09
N LYS A 139 -0.86 10.26 17.71
CA LYS A 139 -1.84 11.20 18.28
C LYS A 139 -1.97 11.00 19.79
N ASN A 140 -2.11 9.75 20.24
CA ASN A 140 -2.24 9.44 21.67
C ASN A 140 -0.97 9.81 22.46
N ASP A 141 0.23 9.57 21.89
CA ASP A 141 1.49 10.01 22.52
C ASP A 141 1.56 11.53 22.67
N LEU A 142 1.17 12.28 21.63
CA LEU A 142 1.11 13.74 21.68
C LEU A 142 0.11 14.24 22.73
N GLU A 143 -1.02 13.58 22.89
CA GLU A 143 -2.02 13.93 23.90
C GLU A 143 -1.48 13.68 25.33
N TYR A 144 -0.77 12.58 25.55
CA TYR A 144 -0.08 12.33 26.81
C TYR A 144 0.97 13.42 27.12
N ARG A 145 1.83 13.75 26.14
CA ARG A 145 2.84 14.81 26.30
C ARG A 145 2.23 16.17 26.60
N LYS A 146 1.10 16.49 25.97
CA LYS A 146 0.37 17.74 26.25
C LYS A 146 -0.07 17.80 27.71
N ASN A 147 -0.63 16.71 28.24
CA ASN A 147 -1.07 16.64 29.63
C ASN A 147 0.11 16.74 30.61
N ASP A 148 1.26 16.12 30.32
CA ASP A 148 2.49 16.27 31.13
C ASP A 148 2.97 17.72 31.17
N LEU A 149 2.98 18.41 30.01
CA LEU A 149 3.35 19.82 29.94
C LEU A 149 2.40 20.72 30.73
N GLU A 150 1.10 20.42 30.72
CA GLU A 150 0.10 21.16 31.48
C GLU A 150 0.30 20.98 33.00
N TYR A 151 0.61 19.76 33.45
CA TYR A 151 1.00 19.51 34.84
C TYR A 151 2.25 20.29 35.25
N ARG A 152 3.31 20.25 34.43
CA ARG A 152 4.55 21.01 34.71
C ARG A 152 4.33 22.51 34.76
N LYS A 153 3.46 23.04 33.90
CA LYS A 153 3.10 24.46 33.90
C LYS A 153 2.45 24.85 35.24
N ASN A 154 1.52 24.05 35.73
CA ASN A 154 0.85 24.28 37.01
C ASN A 154 1.83 24.22 38.21
N ASP A 155 2.78 23.27 38.21
CA ASP A 155 3.83 23.20 39.23
C ASP A 155 4.71 24.46 39.24
N LEU A 156 5.13 24.93 38.05
CA LEU A 156 5.91 26.16 37.93
C LEU A 156 5.13 27.38 38.41
N GLU A 157 3.83 27.45 38.14
CA GLU A 157 2.98 28.54 38.60
C GLU A 157 2.82 28.54 40.12
N TYR A 158 2.68 27.37 40.74
CA TYR A 158 2.70 27.23 42.20
C TYR A 158 4.02 27.71 42.81
N ARG A 159 5.17 27.27 42.26
CA ARG A 159 6.49 27.71 42.73
C ARG A 159 6.71 29.20 42.58
N LYS A 160 6.24 29.80 41.48
CA LYS A 160 6.31 31.24 41.26
C LYS A 160 5.55 32.00 42.36
N ASN A 161 4.33 31.58 42.68
CA ASN A 161 3.51 32.20 43.71
C ASN A 161 4.15 32.08 45.11
N ASP A 162 4.81 30.95 45.41
CA ASP A 162 5.55 30.80 46.66
C ASP A 162 6.75 31.76 46.75
N LEU A 163 7.52 31.88 45.67
CA LEU A 163 8.63 32.83 45.58
C LEU A 163 8.18 34.29 45.71
N GLU A 164 7.03 34.67 45.14
CA GLU A 164 6.45 36.01 45.28
C GLU A 164 6.11 36.30 46.75
N LYS A 165 5.50 35.35 47.47
CA LYS A 165 5.23 35.50 48.92
C LYS A 165 6.51 35.65 49.73
N GLN A 166 7.54 34.85 49.43
CA GLN A 166 8.84 34.97 50.08
C GLN A 166 9.47 36.34 49.83
N GLN A 167 9.36 36.87 48.61
CA GLN A 167 9.85 38.19 48.25
C GLN A 167 9.16 39.30 49.06
N ASP A 168 7.84 39.22 49.24
CA ASP A 168 7.09 40.20 50.03
C ASP A 168 7.45 40.15 51.52
N ILE A 169 7.63 38.95 52.09
CA ILE A 169 8.12 38.80 53.47
C ILE A 169 9.49 39.46 53.64
N LEU A 170 10.41 39.26 52.69
CA LEU A 170 11.74 39.87 52.72
C LEU A 170 11.67 41.39 52.57
N ARG A 171 10.81 41.91 51.68
CA ARG A 171 10.60 43.37 51.53
C ARG A 171 10.13 44.00 52.84
N ASN A 172 9.16 43.39 53.51
CA ASN A 172 8.65 43.90 54.79
C ASN A 172 9.75 43.92 55.86
N ARG A 173 10.53 42.83 55.98
CA ARG A 173 11.67 42.77 56.89
C ARG A 173 12.72 43.86 56.61
N ILE A 174 13.03 44.11 55.34
CA ILE A 174 13.97 45.18 54.96
C ILE A 174 13.41 46.55 55.35
N SER A 175 12.10 46.78 55.17
CA SER A 175 11.44 48.01 55.60
C SER A 175 11.55 48.22 57.11
N ASP A 176 11.23 47.18 57.91
CA ASP A 176 11.32 47.23 59.38
C ASP A 176 12.75 47.52 59.85
N MET A 177 13.74 46.84 59.25
CA MET A 177 15.16 47.08 59.55
C MET A 177 15.59 48.50 59.17
N SER A 178 15.11 49.03 58.05
CA SER A 178 15.41 50.40 57.61
C SER A 178 14.88 51.43 58.59
N LEU A 179 13.65 51.24 59.08
CA LEU A 179 13.05 52.10 60.11
C LEU A 179 13.85 52.04 61.42
N ASN A 180 14.20 50.84 61.88
CA ASN A 180 15.01 50.67 63.10
C ASN A 180 16.37 51.37 62.97
N ILE A 181 17.04 51.27 61.82
CA ILE A 181 18.30 51.98 61.56
C ILE A 181 18.09 53.50 61.61
N GLU A 182 17.00 54.02 61.05
CA GLU A 182 16.70 55.45 61.10
C GLU A 182 16.46 55.94 62.54
N ILE A 183 15.71 55.18 63.35
CA ILE A 183 15.49 55.46 64.77
C ILE A 183 16.84 55.48 65.52
N MET A 184 17.65 54.44 65.37
CA MET A 184 18.96 54.36 66.03
C MET A 184 19.88 55.52 65.62
N LYS A 185 19.86 55.92 64.34
CA LYS A 185 20.62 57.09 63.88
C LYS A 185 20.19 58.37 64.59
N LYS A 186 18.88 58.61 64.74
CA LYS A 186 18.35 59.78 65.45
C LYS A 186 18.75 59.77 66.93
N GLU A 187 18.63 58.62 67.61
CA GLU A 187 19.04 58.47 69.01
C GLU A 187 20.55 58.70 69.24
N MET A 188 21.38 58.29 68.27
CA MET A 188 22.82 58.52 68.34
C MET A 188 23.17 60.01 68.14
N GLU A 189 22.47 60.72 67.25
CA GLU A 189 22.70 62.16 67.06
C GLU A 189 22.27 62.97 68.29
N THR A 190 21.12 62.65 68.89
CA THR A 190 20.67 63.33 70.13
C THR A 190 21.61 63.08 71.30
N ARG A 191 22.15 61.86 71.46
CA ARG A 191 23.18 61.58 72.46
C ARG A 191 24.44 62.39 72.23
N LYS A 192 24.89 62.51 70.98
CA LYS A 192 26.07 63.29 70.61
C LYS A 192 25.89 64.78 70.95
N GLU A 193 24.72 65.36 70.67
CA GLU A 193 24.39 66.74 71.06
C GLU A 193 24.41 66.93 72.59
N GLY A 194 23.82 66.01 73.35
CA GLY A 194 23.83 66.08 74.82
C GLY A 194 25.23 65.99 75.45
N TYR A 195 26.15 65.24 74.85
CA TYR A 195 27.56 65.23 75.28
C TYR A 195 28.24 66.58 75.07
N VAL A 196 27.91 67.30 73.99
CA VAL A 196 28.47 68.64 73.70
C VAL A 196 27.97 69.68 74.71
N GLU A 197 26.71 69.59 75.15
CA GLU A 197 26.15 70.50 76.18
C GLU A 197 26.76 70.26 77.58
N LEU A 198 27.01 69.01 77.96
CA LEU A 198 27.66 68.66 79.23
C LEU A 198 29.12 69.13 79.28
N ASP A 199 29.83 69.08 78.15
CA ASP A 199 31.23 69.55 78.06
C ASP A 199 31.31 71.08 78.24
N MET A 200 30.39 71.84 77.62
CA MET A 200 30.30 73.30 77.82
C MET A 200 29.92 73.70 79.26
N SER A 201 29.18 72.85 79.98
CA SER A 201 28.78 73.12 81.38
C SER A 201 29.82 72.66 82.40
N ALA A 202 30.68 71.70 82.07
CA ALA A 202 31.80 71.26 82.92
C ALA A 202 32.97 72.27 82.98
N GLU A 203 33.12 73.14 81.97
CA GLU A 203 34.15 74.19 81.97
C GLU A 203 33.84 75.39 82.90
N LEU A 204 32.67 75.43 83.56
CA LEU A 204 32.25 76.56 84.40
C LEU A 204 32.45 76.40 85.93
N GLU A 205 32.96 75.26 86.42
CA GLU A 205 33.28 75.06 87.85
C GLU A 205 34.79 74.85 88.08
N TYR A 206 35.57 75.94 88.04
CA TYR A 206 36.83 76.02 88.77
C TYR A 206 36.93 77.36 89.49
N PRO A 207 36.72 77.42 90.81
CA PRO A 207 37.09 78.59 91.61
C PRO A 207 38.61 78.59 91.85
N LYS A 208 39.22 79.77 91.68
CA LYS A 208 40.61 80.07 92.04
C LYS A 208 40.87 79.98 93.54
#